data_AF-A0A8S9PRA9-F1
#
_entry.id   AF-A0A8S9PRA9-F1
#
_cell.length_a   1.000
_cell.length_b   1.000
_cell.length_c   1.000
_cell.angle_alpha   90.00
_cell.angle_beta   90.00
_cell.angle_gamma   90.00
#
_symmetry.space_group_name_H-M   'P 1'
#
loop_
_entity.id
_entity.type
_entity.pdbx_description
1 polymer ?
#
loop_
_entity_poly.entity_id
_entity_poly.type
_entity_poly.pdbx_seq_one_letter_code
_entity_poly.pdbx_strand_id
1 'polypeptide(L)'
;MLYLISLLISKGVPESHIIFLNVIAAPQGIQGLCKKHPMVKIMTSEINASLTEDSRVIPGLGEFADHYFGTDNSKKYQEYPGMPITSFHFSDLKTVA
;
A
#
# COMPACT_ATOMS: atom_id res chain seq x y z
N MET A 1 0.70 -1.25 9.46
CA MET A 1 -0.57 -1.94 9.13
C MET A 1 -0.85 -3.19 9.95
N LEU A 2 0.07 -4.16 10.06
CA LEU A 2 -0.19 -5.40 10.81
C LEU A 2 -0.69 -5.19 12.26
N TYR A 3 -0.13 -4.20 12.96
CA TYR A 3 -0.55 -3.85 14.32
C TYR A 3 -1.99 -3.32 14.37
N LEU A 4 -2.38 -2.47 13.42
CA LEU A 4 -3.73 -1.91 13.36
C LEU A 4 -4.77 -3.01 13.18
N ILE A 5 -4.49 -4.00 12.33
CA ILE A 5 -5.38 -5.15 12.13
C ILE A 5 -5.49 -5.98 13.41
N SER A 6 -4.37 -6.26 14.08
CA SER A 6 -4.38 -6.93 15.39
C SER A 6 -5.19 -6.14 16.43
N LEU A 7 -5.11 -4.81 16.41
CA LEU A 7 -5.88 -3.95 17.29
C LEU A 7 -7.39 -4.08 17.02
N LEU A 8 -7.83 -4.02 15.76
CA LEU A 8 -9.24 -4.23 15.40
C LEU A 8 -9.76 -5.60 15.88
N ILE A 9 -8.98 -6.65 15.66
CA ILE A 9 -9.32 -8.02 16.11
C ILE A 9 -9.44 -8.06 17.64
N SER A 10 -8.49 -7.46 18.37
CA SER A 10 -8.55 -7.39 19.84
C SER A 10 -9.75 -6.61 20.38
N LYS A 11 -10.35 -5.74 19.56
CA LYS A 11 -11.57 -4.99 19.88
C LYS A 11 -12.84 -5.75 19.47
N GLY A 12 -12.71 -6.99 18.99
CA GLY A 12 -13.83 -7.88 18.67
C GLY A 12 -14.28 -7.84 17.20
N VAL A 13 -13.54 -7.17 16.32
CA VAL A 13 -13.84 -7.20 14.88
C VAL A 13 -13.40 -8.58 14.33
N PRO A 14 -14.31 -9.38 13.73
CA PRO A 14 -13.92 -10.62 13.09
C PRO A 14 -12.92 -10.36 11.97
N GLU A 15 -11.84 -11.13 11.92
CA GLU A 15 -10.78 -10.94 10.92
C GLU A 15 -11.31 -11.02 9.48
N SER A 16 -12.27 -11.92 9.21
CA SER A 16 -12.95 -12.07 7.92
C SER A 16 -13.81 -10.88 7.50
N HIS A 17 -14.10 -9.95 8.41
CA HIS A 17 -14.86 -8.72 8.13
C HIS A 17 -13.93 -7.53 7.82
N ILE A 18 -12.61 -7.72 7.86
CA ILE A 18 -11.64 -6.67 7.58
C ILE A 18 -11.28 -6.70 6.10
N ILE A 19 -11.52 -5.58 5.41
CA ILE A 19 -11.04 -5.33 4.06
C ILE A 19 -9.88 -4.33 4.15
N PHE A 20 -8.70 -4.79 3.75
CA PHE A 20 -7.52 -3.94 3.64
C PHE A 20 -7.42 -3.40 2.22
N LEU A 21 -7.87 -2.14 2.03
CA LEU A 21 -7.84 -1.42 0.76
C LEU A 21 -6.60 -0.53 0.68
N ASN A 22 -5.80 -0.67 -0.38
CA ASN A 22 -4.63 0.16 -0.65
C ASN A 22 -4.53 0.53 -2.14
N VAL A 23 -3.69 1.52 -2.45
CA VAL A 23 -3.45 1.94 -3.85
C VAL A 23 -2.34 1.09 -4.46
N ILE A 24 -1.16 1.06 -3.84
CA ILE A 24 -0.02 0.27 -4.29
C ILE A 24 0.43 -0.69 -3.19
N ALA A 25 0.71 -1.93 -3.56
CA ALA A 25 1.31 -2.94 -2.70
C ALA A 25 2.65 -3.42 -3.27
N ALA A 26 3.54 -3.90 -2.38
CA ALA A 26 4.66 -4.77 -2.77
C ALA A 26 4.39 -6.22 -2.33
N PRO A 27 4.87 -7.24 -3.07
CA PRO A 27 4.69 -8.65 -2.75
C PRO A 27 5.08 -9.00 -1.31
N GLN A 28 6.17 -8.42 -0.79
CA GLN A 28 6.64 -8.65 0.57
C GLN A 28 5.61 -8.22 1.61
N GLY A 29 4.93 -7.08 1.38
CA GLY A 29 3.89 -6.57 2.27
C GLY A 29 2.63 -7.44 2.24
N ILE A 30 2.21 -7.88 1.04
CA ILE A 30 1.07 -8.80 0.86
C ILE A 30 1.34 -10.11 1.58
N GLN A 31 2.50 -10.74 1.35
CA GLN A 31 2.88 -12.01 1.99
C GLN A 31 2.94 -11.87 3.51
N GLY A 32 3.50 -10.78 4.03
CA GLY A 32 3.55 -10.51 5.46
C GLY A 32 2.15 -10.37 6.08
N LEU A 33 1.21 -9.74 5.35
CA LEU A 33 -0.17 -9.61 5.77
C LEU A 33 -0.91 -10.94 5.74
N CYS A 34 -0.89 -11.66 4.62
CA CYS A 34 -1.55 -12.98 4.49
C CYS A 34 -1.01 -14.01 5.48
N LYS A 35 0.30 -13.96 5.81
CA LYS A 35 0.90 -14.87 6.79
C LYS A 35 0.39 -14.62 8.21
N LYS A 36 0.18 -13.36 8.58
CA LYS A 36 -0.21 -12.99 9.95
C LYS A 36 -1.72 -12.97 10.15
N HIS A 37 -2.46 -12.55 9.11
CA HIS A 37 -3.90 -12.32 9.12
C HIS A 37 -4.52 -12.93 7.86
N PRO A 38 -4.62 -14.28 7.78
CA PRO A 38 -5.03 -15.01 6.58
C PRO A 38 -6.50 -14.80 6.17
N MET A 39 -7.36 -14.29 7.05
CA MET A 39 -8.79 -14.07 6.76
C MET A 39 -9.07 -12.63 6.28
N VAL A 40 -8.08 -11.73 6.34
CA VAL A 40 -8.22 -10.36 5.84
C VAL A 40 -8.27 -10.36 4.32
N LYS A 41 -9.28 -9.69 3.76
CA LYS A 41 -9.39 -9.48 2.31
C LYS A 41 -8.50 -8.31 1.88
N ILE A 42 -7.64 -8.49 0.90
CA ILE A 42 -6.72 -7.46 0.41
C ILE A 42 -7.16 -6.99 -0.98
N MET A 43 -7.36 -5.68 -1.11
CA MET A 43 -7.71 -5.02 -2.36
C MET A 43 -6.68 -3.93 -2.67
N THR A 44 -5.95 -4.07 -3.78
CA THR A 44 -4.94 -3.11 -4.23
C THR A 44 -5.18 -2.70 -5.67
N SER A 45 -4.90 -1.45 -6.05
CA SER A 45 -4.91 -1.09 -7.48
C SER A 45 -3.76 -1.74 -8.23
N GLU A 46 -2.56 -1.61 -7.66
CA GLU A 46 -1.34 -2.07 -8.32
C GLU A 46 -0.47 -2.89 -7.36
N ILE A 47 0.25 -3.84 -7.95
CA ILE A 47 1.31 -4.59 -7.27
C ILE A 47 2.60 -4.24 -7.99
N ASN A 48 3.53 -3.61 -7.27
CA ASN A 48 4.83 -3.20 -7.78
C ASN A 48 5.92 -4.19 -7.37
N ALA A 49 7.09 -4.10 -8.00
CA ALA A 49 8.05 -5.19 -8.04
C ALA A 49 8.60 -5.59 -6.66
N SER A 50 9.00 -4.61 -5.84
CA SER A 50 9.69 -4.87 -4.58
C SER A 50 9.64 -3.68 -3.64
N LEU A 51 10.24 -3.86 -2.47
CA LEU A 51 10.65 -2.79 -1.57
C LEU A 51 12.15 -2.51 -1.71
N THR A 52 12.57 -1.27 -1.45
CA THR A 52 13.97 -0.90 -1.15
C THR A 52 14.35 -1.31 0.28
N GLU A 53 15.62 -1.14 0.65
CA GLU A 53 16.10 -1.34 2.04
C GLU A 53 15.35 -0.43 3.04
N ASP A 54 15.06 0.81 2.65
CA ASP A 54 14.26 1.76 3.42
C ASP A 54 12.74 1.50 3.34
N SER A 55 12.33 0.31 2.87
CA SER A 55 10.91 -0.09 2.77
C SER A 55 10.05 0.79 1.85
N ARG A 56 10.65 1.41 0.82
CA ARG A 56 9.90 2.12 -0.22
C ARG A 56 9.51 1.18 -1.35
N VAL A 57 8.27 1.25 -1.81
CA VAL A 57 7.82 0.46 -2.96
C VAL A 57 8.52 0.95 -4.23
N ILE A 58 9.01 0.02 -5.06
CA ILE A 58 9.61 0.31 -6.36
C ILE A 58 8.84 -0.36 -7.50
N PRO A 59 8.48 0.37 -8.58
CA PRO A 59 8.80 1.79 -8.83
C PRO A 59 8.05 2.80 -7.90
N GLY A 60 6.85 2.46 -7.41
CA GLY A 60 6.15 3.22 -6.38
C GLY A 60 5.64 4.61 -6.80
N LEU A 61 5.24 5.40 -5.81
CA LEU A 61 4.68 6.76 -5.98
C LEU A 61 5.43 7.81 -5.13
N GLY A 62 6.62 7.49 -4.61
CA GLY A 62 7.31 8.35 -3.66
C GLY A 62 6.54 8.53 -2.35
N GLU A 63 6.68 9.70 -1.73
CA GLU A 63 5.97 10.02 -0.47
C GLU A 63 4.52 10.41 -0.80
N PHE A 64 3.64 9.40 -0.87
CA PHE A 64 2.24 9.58 -1.25
C PHE A 64 1.52 10.71 -0.49
N ALA A 65 1.77 10.82 0.82
CA ALA A 65 1.14 11.86 1.64
C ALA A 65 1.58 13.27 1.21
N ASP A 66 2.85 13.48 0.87
CA ASP A 66 3.34 14.79 0.42
C ASP A 66 2.69 15.18 -0.90
N HIS A 67 2.53 14.24 -1.83
CA HIS A 67 1.85 14.46 -3.10
C HIS A 67 0.35 14.72 -2.91
N TYR A 68 -0.30 13.99 -2.01
CA TYR A 68 -1.74 14.11 -1.78
C TYR A 68 -2.10 15.41 -1.04
N PHE A 69 -1.31 15.80 -0.04
CA PHE A 69 -1.55 16.99 0.79
C PHE A 69 -0.85 18.25 0.29
N GLY A 70 -0.01 18.16 -0.75
CA GLY A 70 0.75 19.29 -1.29
C GLY A 70 1.81 19.81 -0.32
N THR A 71 2.45 18.91 0.43
CA THR A 71 3.53 19.23 1.39
C THR A 71 4.92 18.89 0.85
N ASP A 72 5.02 18.69 -0.46
CA ASP A 72 6.27 18.47 -1.16
C ASP A 72 7.15 19.73 -1.08
N ASN A 73 8.10 19.71 -0.15
CA ASN A 73 9.16 20.71 -0.15
C ASN A 73 9.99 20.53 -1.43
N SER A 74 9.88 21.50 -2.34
CA SER A 74 10.39 21.54 -3.72
C SER A 74 11.90 21.24 -3.94
N LYS A 75 12.65 20.90 -2.88
CA LYS A 75 14.07 20.58 -2.92
C LYS A 75 14.40 19.08 -2.87
N LYS A 76 13.45 18.19 -2.56
CA LYS A 76 13.72 16.74 -2.38
C LYS A 76 13.58 15.87 -3.63
N TYR A 77 12.90 16.32 -4.68
CA TYR A 77 12.52 15.48 -5.82
C TYR A 77 13.43 15.60 -7.06
N GLN A 78 14.57 16.28 -6.97
CA GLN A 78 15.53 16.34 -8.08
C GLN A 78 16.22 14.99 -8.39
N GLU A 79 16.03 13.97 -7.56
CA GLU A 79 16.67 12.65 -7.73
C GLU A 79 15.84 11.62 -8.54
N TYR A 80 14.58 11.91 -8.91
CA TYR A 80 13.75 10.99 -9.69
C TYR A 80 12.98 11.70 -10.82
N PRO A 81 13.63 11.98 -11.98
CA PRO A 81 12.97 12.64 -13.09
C PRO A 81 11.99 11.70 -13.81
N GLY A 82 10.72 12.09 -13.84
CA GLY A 82 9.83 11.79 -14.98
C GLY A 82 9.08 10.47 -14.99
N MET A 83 8.75 9.85 -13.86
CA MET A 83 7.75 8.77 -13.90
C MET A 83 6.34 9.34 -14.05
N PRO A 84 5.56 8.93 -15.07
CA PRO A 84 4.18 9.37 -15.22
C PRO A 84 3.36 8.85 -14.05
N ILE A 85 2.63 9.75 -13.38
CA ILE A 85 1.57 9.37 -12.43
C ILE A 85 0.49 8.69 -13.26
N THR A 86 0.38 7.38 -13.15
CA THR A 86 -0.67 6.61 -13.83
C THR A 86 -2.02 7.01 -13.24
N SER A 87 -2.98 7.36 -14.10
CA SER A 87 -4.34 7.66 -13.69
C SER A 87 -5.02 6.39 -13.17
N PHE A 88 -5.58 6.45 -11.96
CA PHE A 88 -6.30 5.33 -11.35
C PHE A 88 -7.76 5.28 -11.82
N HIS A 89 -8.23 4.09 -12.20
CA HIS A 89 -9.65 3.79 -12.36
C HIS A 89 -10.09 2.69 -11.40
N PHE A 90 -11.31 2.79 -10.88
CA PHE A 90 -11.84 1.81 -9.91
C PHE A 90 -11.89 0.37 -10.48
N SER A 91 -11.94 0.24 -11.81
CA SER A 91 -11.81 -1.03 -12.55
C SER A 91 -10.46 -1.72 -12.35
N ASP A 92 -9.42 -1.00 -11.94
CA ASP A 92 -8.06 -1.51 -11.81
C ASP A 92 -7.84 -2.22 -10.46
N LEU A 93 -8.85 -2.22 -9.57
CA LEU A 93 -8.75 -2.83 -8.26
C LEU A 93 -8.64 -4.36 -8.37
N LYS A 94 -7.51 -4.89 -7.91
CA LYS A 94 -7.22 -6.32 -7.85
C LYS A 94 -7.51 -6.82 -6.43
N THR A 95 -8.33 -7.87 -6.32
CA THR A 95 -8.44 -8.64 -5.08
C THR A 95 -7.33 -9.68 -5.06
N VAL A 96 -6.50 -9.67 -4.02
CA VAL A 96 -5.26 -10.48 -3.97
C VAL A 96 -5.35 -11.59 -2.92
N ALA A 97 -6.29 -11.48 -1.98
CA ALA A 97 -6.64 -12.48 -0.98
C ALA A 97 -8.04 -12.15 -0.44
#